data_AF-A0A2M9XBK1-F1
#
_entry.id   AF-A0A2M9XBK1-F1
#
_cell.length_a   1.000
_cell.length_b   1.000
_cell.length_c   1.000
_cell.angle_alpha   90.00
_cell.angle_beta   90.00
_cell.angle_gamma   90.00
#
_symmetry.space_group_name_H-M   'P 1'
#
loop_
_entity.id
_entity.type
_entity.pdbx_description
1 polymer ?
#
loop_
_entity_poly.entity_id
_entity_poly.type
_entity_poly.pdbx_seq_one_letter_code
_entity_poly.pdbx_strand_id
1 'polypeptide(L)'
;MQTLAKWPSPSELSFSDGRDAQSEIPNSKEYFQSVLAWAKENGAEEYFLVPLEEWVPSSEVLSSLPSYPVRTQMDIPDSVTFSYAIPPVLFGNKLCFWTSEGNSLTDSYIRVLGKMERSEEQLSKIFETKIRSIPEIIWKEEEKHSNSLLLERKLWGRKENGKRYSSSFSLAKAFFVGSLTDIREIDEYELVFGSSSDLEAAIQKFLYKRADSKYFSLLSALGKSGSENGSVFKPKIYFSFGLQLLILSCVLAEAYDELVSRWIEERPVLKDAIDKLEEWTEKEFHPKTDAGMDAIFEEKVIHLLDKYSDRTDRFLLKRLEEEYQNSQKDLSLHFQLRKKEIEEKLIPDLLSQVESHSKFSFPEELKTEWENLGKTLQYRLENLLLERKNLPNPEQKGNGKTPESWNILIGHRSD
;
A
#
# COMPACT_ATOMS: atom_id res chain seq x y z
N MET A 1 22.02 2.43 5.88
CA MET A 1 21.32 1.23 5.40
C MET A 1 20.24 0.91 6.41
N GLN A 2 18.96 1.07 6.06
CA GLN A 2 17.89 0.49 6.88
C GLN A 2 18.03 -1.02 6.77
N THR A 3 18.39 -1.67 7.87
CA THR A 3 18.20 -3.12 8.04
C THR A 3 16.72 -3.41 7.89
N LEU A 4 16.38 -4.31 6.97
CA LEU A 4 15.00 -4.71 6.71
C LEU A 4 14.33 -5.22 8.00
N ALA A 5 13.05 -4.90 8.13
CA ALA A 5 12.27 -5.17 9.33
C ALA A 5 12.06 -6.68 9.53
N LYS A 6 12.29 -7.16 10.76
CA LYS A 6 11.99 -8.54 11.17
C LYS A 6 10.83 -8.55 12.17
N TRP A 7 10.06 -9.62 12.19
CA TRP A 7 8.96 -9.87 13.12
C TRP A 7 8.83 -11.39 13.32
N PRO A 8 8.36 -11.84 14.49
CA PRO A 8 8.20 -13.26 14.77
C PRO A 8 7.01 -13.83 14.01
N SER A 9 7.18 -15.05 13.48
CA SER A 9 6.06 -15.89 13.09
C SER A 9 5.40 -16.51 14.33
N PRO A 10 4.09 -16.84 14.29
CA PRO A 10 3.42 -17.47 15.43
C PRO A 10 4.10 -18.75 15.92
N SER A 11 4.72 -19.51 15.01
CA SER A 11 5.44 -20.76 15.33
C SER A 11 6.80 -20.55 16.02
N GLU A 12 7.37 -19.35 15.96
CA GLU A 12 8.64 -19.02 16.61
C GLU A 12 8.44 -18.53 18.05
N LEU A 13 7.19 -18.29 18.46
CA LEU A 13 6.85 -17.88 19.82
C LEU A 13 6.53 -19.11 20.67
N SER A 14 7.14 -19.16 21.86
CA SER A 14 7.01 -20.26 22.82
C SER A 14 6.03 -19.89 23.91
N PHE A 15 4.96 -20.66 24.03
CA PHE A 15 3.95 -20.52 25.07
C PHE A 15 3.91 -21.80 25.92
N SER A 16 3.86 -21.65 27.25
CA SER A 16 3.72 -22.66 28.30
C SER A 16 2.45 -23.50 28.19
N ASP A 17 1.36 -23.00 27.60
CA ASP A 17 0.09 -23.73 27.54
C ASP A 17 -0.33 -24.17 26.13
N GLY A 18 -0.36 -25.50 25.94
CA GLY A 18 -1.06 -26.17 24.85
C GLY A 18 -2.54 -26.45 25.15
N ARG A 19 -3.26 -25.60 25.89
CA ARG A 19 -4.69 -25.78 26.19
C ARG A 19 -5.48 -24.47 26.14
N ASP A 20 -6.68 -24.63 25.60
CA ASP A 20 -7.77 -23.66 25.43
C ASP A 20 -7.59 -22.65 24.30
N ALA A 21 -7.85 -23.14 23.08
CA ALA A 21 -8.14 -22.37 21.86
C ALA A 21 -9.40 -21.47 21.96
N GLN A 22 -9.77 -21.00 23.16
CA GLN A 22 -10.97 -20.20 23.42
C GLN A 22 -10.68 -18.73 23.74
N SER A 23 -9.45 -18.36 24.10
CA SER A 23 -9.07 -16.94 24.22
C SER A 23 -8.21 -16.50 23.03
N GLU A 24 -8.73 -15.55 22.23
CA GLU A 24 -8.02 -14.97 21.08
C GLU A 24 -6.77 -14.15 21.48
N ILE A 25 -6.63 -13.80 22.77
CA ILE A 25 -5.54 -12.95 23.28
C ILE A 25 -4.59 -13.79 24.14
N PRO A 26 -3.27 -13.83 23.83
CA PRO A 26 -2.30 -14.56 24.64
C PRO A 26 -2.08 -13.89 25.99
N ASN A 27 -1.60 -14.65 26.99
CA ASN A 27 -1.13 -14.08 28.25
C ASN A 27 -0.05 -13.02 27.95
N SER A 28 -0.30 -11.77 28.36
CA SER A 28 0.55 -10.63 27.99
C SER A 28 1.99 -10.80 28.47
N LYS A 29 2.20 -11.32 29.69
CA LYS A 29 3.52 -11.58 30.28
C LYS A 29 4.30 -12.62 29.51
N GLU A 30 3.64 -13.71 29.17
CA GLU A 30 4.22 -14.81 28.44
C GLU A 30 4.55 -14.42 26.99
N TYR A 31 3.63 -13.70 26.34
CA TYR A 31 3.85 -13.12 25.02
C TYR A 31 5.05 -12.19 25.00
N PHE A 32 5.11 -11.24 25.94
CA PHE A 32 6.22 -10.30 26.06
C PHE A 32 7.56 -11.02 26.24
N GLN A 33 7.62 -12.01 27.14
CA GLN A 33 8.83 -12.80 27.37
C GLN A 33 9.25 -13.64 26.15
N SER A 34 8.29 -14.26 25.48
CA SER A 34 8.57 -15.02 24.26
C SER A 34 9.08 -14.15 23.13
N VAL A 35 8.53 -12.95 22.96
CA VAL A 35 8.98 -12.00 21.93
C VAL A 35 10.38 -11.49 22.27
N LEU A 36 10.68 -11.18 23.54
CA LEU A 36 12.02 -10.78 23.96
C LEU A 36 13.06 -11.88 23.71
N ALA A 37 12.70 -13.15 23.97
CA ALA A 37 13.57 -14.29 23.69
C ALA A 37 13.87 -14.40 22.19
N TRP A 38 12.83 -14.38 21.35
CA TRP A 38 12.97 -14.37 19.89
C TRP A 38 13.81 -13.19 19.40
N ALA A 39 13.55 -11.99 19.90
CA ALA A 39 14.25 -10.78 19.46
C ALA A 39 15.74 -10.83 19.82
N LYS A 40 16.07 -11.33 21.02
CA LYS A 40 17.45 -11.52 21.48
C LYS A 40 18.21 -12.50 20.57
N GLU A 41 17.59 -13.62 20.19
CA GLU A 41 18.17 -14.58 19.23
C GLU A 41 18.38 -13.95 17.85
N ASN A 42 17.58 -12.95 17.50
CA ASN A 42 17.64 -12.22 16.24
C ASN A 42 18.50 -10.94 16.29
N GLY A 43 19.23 -10.70 17.39
CA GLY A 43 20.20 -9.60 17.53
C GLY A 43 19.63 -8.30 18.10
N ALA A 44 18.47 -8.33 18.75
CA ALA A 44 17.96 -7.16 19.47
C ALA A 44 18.80 -6.88 20.74
N GLU A 45 19.16 -5.61 20.90
CA GLU A 45 19.90 -5.11 22.07
C GLU A 45 19.00 -4.28 22.98
N GLU A 46 18.03 -3.56 22.40
CA GLU A 46 17.09 -2.70 23.10
C GLU A 46 15.66 -2.89 22.59
N TYR A 47 14.68 -2.61 23.45
CA TYR A 47 13.26 -2.55 23.08
C TYR A 47 12.65 -1.20 23.45
N PHE A 48 11.60 -0.85 22.71
CA PHE A 48 10.82 0.36 22.83
C PHE A 48 9.33 0.00 22.97
N LEU A 49 8.63 0.79 23.77
CA LEU A 49 7.16 0.81 23.81
C LEU A 49 6.71 1.97 22.94
N VAL A 50 6.16 1.65 21.77
CA VAL A 50 5.83 2.62 20.73
C VAL A 50 4.30 2.71 20.61
N PRO A 51 3.71 3.91 20.68
CA PRO A 51 2.30 4.10 20.37
C PRO A 51 1.97 3.59 18.97
N LEU A 52 0.86 2.86 18.81
CA LEU A 52 0.46 2.32 17.51
C LEU A 52 0.19 3.42 16.46
N GLU A 53 -0.13 4.62 16.92
CA GLU A 53 -0.33 5.83 16.12
C GLU A 53 0.91 6.20 15.30
N GLU A 54 2.10 5.83 15.79
CA GLU A 54 3.38 6.10 15.16
C GLU A 54 3.81 4.98 14.18
N TRP A 55 2.93 4.05 13.82
CA TRP A 55 3.24 3.03 12.81
C TRP A 55 3.31 3.63 11.38
N VAL A 56 4.39 3.46 10.61
CA VAL A 56 5.71 2.88 10.92
C VAL A 56 6.62 3.95 11.56
N PRO A 57 7.34 3.64 12.67
CA PRO A 57 8.01 4.69 13.44
C PRO A 57 9.22 5.26 12.69
N SER A 58 9.34 6.59 12.70
CA SER A 58 10.52 7.27 12.18
C SER A 58 11.70 7.10 13.14
N SER A 59 12.92 7.28 12.62
CA SER A 59 14.13 7.28 13.48
C SER A 59 14.09 8.35 14.57
N GLU A 60 13.43 9.49 14.29
CA GLU A 60 13.26 10.59 15.23
C GLU A 60 12.34 10.18 16.39
N VAL A 61 11.21 9.53 16.08
CA VAL A 61 10.29 8.98 17.10
C VAL A 61 11.00 7.94 17.97
N LEU A 62 11.73 6.99 17.37
CA LEU A 62 12.47 5.99 18.15
C LEU A 62 13.54 6.62 19.04
N SER A 63 14.13 7.75 18.63
CA SER A 63 15.15 8.45 19.42
C SER A 63 14.59 9.25 20.60
N SER A 64 13.31 9.62 20.57
CA SER A 64 12.66 10.38 21.66
C SER A 64 12.05 9.47 22.73
N LEU A 65 11.77 8.21 22.40
CA LEU A 65 11.18 7.23 23.30
C LEU A 65 12.22 6.64 24.26
N PRO A 66 11.82 6.29 25.50
CA PRO A 66 12.66 5.53 26.41
C PRO A 66 13.06 4.18 25.79
N SER A 67 14.36 3.88 25.79
CA SER A 67 14.88 2.57 25.39
C SER A 67 15.20 1.73 26.61
N TYR A 68 14.93 0.42 26.50
CA TYR A 68 15.15 -0.53 27.56
C TYR A 68 16.04 -1.68 27.05
N PRO A 69 17.05 -2.12 27.82
CA PRO A 69 17.92 -3.19 27.37
C PRO A 69 17.18 -4.53 27.31
N VAL A 70 17.36 -5.31 26.24
CA VAL A 70 16.80 -6.67 26.15
C VAL A 70 17.57 -7.59 27.11
N ARG A 71 16.96 -7.90 28.24
CA ARG A 71 17.50 -8.81 29.27
C ARG A 71 16.58 -10.00 29.48
N THR A 72 17.18 -11.10 29.92
CA THR A 72 16.43 -12.30 30.34
C THR A 72 15.62 -11.97 31.60
N GLN A 73 14.32 -12.32 31.62
CA GLN A 73 13.40 -12.12 32.76
C GLN A 73 13.13 -10.65 33.12
N MET A 74 12.55 -9.91 32.19
CA MET A 74 11.97 -8.59 32.49
C MET A 74 10.49 -8.73 32.80
N ASP A 75 10.04 -8.05 33.86
CA ASP A 75 8.62 -7.86 34.12
C ASP A 75 8.07 -6.79 33.18
N ILE A 76 6.81 -6.96 32.75
CA ILE A 76 6.09 -5.92 32.03
C ILE A 76 5.91 -4.74 32.99
N PRO A 77 6.12 -3.49 32.55
CA PRO A 77 5.75 -2.34 33.35
C PRO A 77 4.24 -2.38 33.66
N ASP A 78 3.85 -2.32 34.93
CA ASP A 78 2.49 -2.60 35.43
C ASP A 78 1.35 -1.75 34.80
N SER A 79 1.68 -0.72 34.00
CA SER A 79 0.74 0.22 33.38
C SER A 79 0.60 0.11 31.85
N VAL A 80 1.22 -0.88 31.21
CA VAL A 80 1.29 -0.94 29.74
C VAL A 80 0.25 -1.88 29.15
N THR A 81 -0.63 -1.34 28.31
CA THR A 81 -1.56 -2.12 27.50
C THR A 81 -0.97 -2.31 26.10
N PHE A 82 -0.57 -3.54 25.79
CA PHE A 82 -0.08 -3.88 24.45
C PHE A 82 -1.21 -3.89 23.42
N SER A 83 -0.91 -3.39 22.24
CA SER A 83 -1.73 -3.63 21.05
C SER A 83 -1.24 -4.88 20.33
N TYR A 84 -2.19 -5.76 19.97
CA TYR A 84 -1.96 -6.97 19.19
C TYR A 84 -2.39 -6.80 17.72
N ALA A 85 -2.74 -5.58 17.30
CA ALA A 85 -3.22 -5.30 15.94
C ALA A 85 -2.17 -5.60 14.87
N ILE A 86 -0.89 -5.41 15.21
CA ILE A 86 0.27 -5.76 14.38
C ILE A 86 1.31 -6.48 15.24
N PRO A 87 2.12 -7.39 14.66
CA PRO A 87 3.16 -8.08 15.40
C PRO A 87 4.28 -7.10 15.78
N PRO A 88 5.03 -7.37 16.87
CA PRO A 88 6.22 -6.60 17.24
C PRO A 88 7.26 -6.68 16.15
N VAL A 89 7.98 -5.57 15.93
CA VAL A 89 8.91 -5.44 14.82
C VAL A 89 10.30 -5.05 15.30
N LEU A 90 11.30 -5.79 14.85
CA LEU A 90 12.72 -5.56 15.05
C LEU A 90 13.30 -4.79 13.86
N PHE A 91 13.73 -3.56 14.11
CA PHE A 91 14.43 -2.70 13.17
C PHE A 91 15.92 -2.67 13.53
N GLY A 92 16.72 -3.48 12.84
CA GLY A 92 18.14 -3.64 13.18
C GLY A 92 18.30 -4.32 14.54
N ASN A 93 18.83 -3.60 15.53
CA ASN A 93 18.97 -4.06 16.92
C ASN A 93 17.85 -3.55 17.85
N LYS A 94 16.82 -2.86 17.31
CA LYS A 94 15.77 -2.18 18.09
C LYS A 94 14.42 -2.88 17.94
N LEU A 95 13.92 -3.48 19.02
CA LEU A 95 12.61 -4.14 19.05
C LEU A 95 11.50 -3.15 19.42
N CYS A 96 10.44 -3.08 18.64
CA CYS A 96 9.27 -2.24 18.92
C CYS A 96 8.09 -3.12 19.37
N PHE A 97 7.61 -2.87 20.58
CA PHE A 97 6.29 -3.33 21.03
C PHE A 97 5.28 -2.20 20.87
N TRP A 98 4.06 -2.55 20.48
CA TRP A 98 3.00 -1.58 20.23
C TRP A 98 2.15 -1.39 21.46
N THR A 99 1.90 -0.15 21.84
CA THR A 99 0.94 0.21 22.89
C THR A 99 -0.33 0.75 22.25
N SER A 100 -1.46 0.50 22.90
CA SER A 100 -2.75 1.02 22.46
C SER A 100 -3.07 2.30 23.25
N GLU A 101 -2.79 3.46 22.66
CA GLU A 101 -3.26 4.75 23.21
C GLU A 101 -4.52 5.27 22.51
N GLY A 102 -4.89 4.61 21.41
CA GLY A 102 -6.15 4.82 20.72
C GLY A 102 -6.02 5.98 19.73
N ASN A 103 -6.47 5.69 18.50
CA ASN A 103 -6.61 6.58 17.35
C ASN A 103 -5.54 6.43 16.25
N SER A 104 -5.06 5.22 15.99
CA SER A 104 -4.13 4.98 14.87
C SER A 104 -4.83 4.74 13.51
N LEU A 105 -4.06 4.91 12.43
CA LEU A 105 -4.46 4.48 11.09
C LEU A 105 -4.66 2.96 11.05
N THR A 106 -3.80 2.22 11.74
CA THR A 106 -3.88 0.76 11.87
C THR A 106 -5.18 0.31 12.53
N ASP A 107 -5.62 0.98 13.60
CA ASP A 107 -6.92 0.67 14.24
C ASP A 107 -8.08 0.89 13.28
N SER A 108 -8.04 1.98 12.52
CA SER A 108 -9.05 2.29 11.50
C SER A 108 -9.09 1.19 10.45
N TYR A 109 -7.92 0.72 10.00
CA TYR A 109 -7.80 -0.37 9.04
C TYR A 109 -8.36 -1.69 9.55
N ILE A 110 -7.96 -2.12 10.74
CA ILE A 110 -8.42 -3.38 11.34
C ILE A 110 -9.93 -3.35 11.61
N ARG A 111 -10.50 -2.19 11.98
CA ARG A 111 -11.96 -2.03 12.11
C ARG A 111 -12.69 -2.22 10.79
N VAL A 112 -12.19 -1.62 9.71
CA VAL A 112 -12.77 -1.76 8.37
C VAL A 112 -12.71 -3.22 7.92
N LEU A 113 -11.57 -3.89 8.13
CA LEU A 113 -11.42 -5.31 7.82
C LEU A 113 -12.43 -6.17 8.62
N GLY A 114 -12.56 -5.93 9.92
CA GLY A 114 -13.54 -6.64 10.75
C GLY A 114 -15.00 -6.40 10.33
N LYS A 115 -15.33 -5.25 9.71
CA LYS A 115 -16.65 -5.03 9.10
C LYS A 115 -16.83 -5.89 7.85
N MET A 116 -15.82 -5.97 6.98
CA MET A 116 -15.86 -6.85 5.80
C MET A 116 -16.04 -8.32 6.19
N GLU A 117 -15.31 -8.78 7.19
CA GLU A 117 -15.42 -10.16 7.72
C GLU A 117 -16.83 -10.44 8.27
N ARG A 118 -17.42 -9.50 9.03
CA ARG A 118 -18.82 -9.63 9.49
C ARG A 118 -19.81 -9.69 8.33
N SER A 119 -19.61 -8.88 7.29
CA SER A 119 -20.48 -8.91 6.11
C SER A 119 -20.33 -10.23 5.34
N GLU A 120 -19.13 -10.79 5.22
CA GLU A 120 -18.91 -12.13 4.65
C GLU A 120 -19.55 -13.24 5.49
N GLU A 121 -19.48 -13.16 6.82
CA GLU A 121 -20.18 -14.08 7.72
C GLU A 121 -21.71 -14.00 7.56
N GLN A 122 -22.25 -12.79 7.38
CA GLN A 122 -23.67 -12.57 7.13
C GLN A 122 -24.08 -13.16 5.77
N LEU A 123 -23.31 -12.94 4.70
CA LEU A 123 -23.54 -13.57 3.41
C LEU A 123 -23.48 -15.10 3.52
N SER A 124 -22.50 -15.64 4.26
CA SER A 124 -22.40 -17.08 4.48
C SER A 124 -23.63 -17.66 5.19
N LYS A 125 -24.19 -16.92 6.16
CA LYS A 125 -25.45 -17.29 6.84
C LYS A 125 -26.65 -17.21 5.90
N ILE A 126 -26.72 -16.18 5.07
CA ILE A 126 -27.80 -15.96 4.10
C ILE A 126 -27.83 -17.08 3.06
N PHE A 127 -26.68 -17.45 2.51
CA PHE A 127 -26.57 -18.45 1.45
C PHE A 127 -26.45 -19.89 1.97
N GLU A 128 -26.45 -20.08 3.29
CA GLU A 128 -26.25 -21.39 3.95
C GLU A 128 -24.98 -22.13 3.47
N THR A 129 -23.98 -21.39 3.00
CA THR A 129 -22.71 -21.92 2.48
C THR A 129 -21.56 -21.07 2.97
N LYS A 130 -20.36 -21.66 3.07
CA LYS A 130 -19.17 -20.89 3.44
C LYS A 130 -18.72 -20.07 2.22
N ILE A 131 -18.93 -18.76 2.26
CA ILE A 131 -18.49 -17.82 1.24
C ILE A 131 -17.09 -17.33 1.61
N ARG A 132 -16.16 -17.38 0.65
CA ARG A 132 -14.83 -16.75 0.73
C ARG A 132 -14.70 -15.77 -0.42
N SER A 133 -15.08 -14.54 -0.15
CA SER A 133 -15.20 -13.49 -1.14
C SER A 133 -14.21 -12.35 -0.92
N ILE A 134 -13.64 -12.19 0.27
CA ILE A 134 -12.65 -11.15 0.55
C ILE A 134 -11.42 -11.34 -0.35
N PRO A 135 -10.95 -10.29 -1.05
CA PRO A 135 -9.83 -10.42 -1.97
C PRO A 135 -8.51 -10.65 -1.26
N GLU A 136 -7.64 -11.44 -1.90
CA GLU A 136 -6.22 -11.49 -1.61
C GLU A 136 -5.46 -10.52 -2.52
N ILE A 137 -4.26 -10.13 -2.11
CA ILE A 137 -3.40 -9.21 -2.85
C ILE A 137 -2.18 -9.97 -3.35
N ILE A 138 -1.93 -9.88 -4.66
CA ILE A 138 -0.65 -10.24 -5.26
C ILE A 138 0.04 -8.95 -5.69
N TRP A 139 1.16 -8.61 -5.07
CA TRP A 139 1.96 -7.47 -5.51
C TRP A 139 3.10 -7.90 -6.43
N LYS A 140 3.58 -6.95 -7.23
CA LYS A 140 4.60 -7.12 -8.26
C LYS A 140 5.71 -6.10 -8.00
N GLU A 141 6.95 -6.58 -7.97
CA GLU A 141 8.16 -5.78 -7.81
C GLU A 141 9.08 -5.96 -9.03
N GLU A 142 9.79 -4.91 -9.44
CA GLU A 142 10.86 -5.05 -10.42
C GLU A 142 12.07 -5.79 -9.83
N GLU A 143 12.75 -6.63 -10.61
CA GLU A 143 13.87 -7.42 -10.10
C GLU A 143 15.09 -6.60 -9.64
N LYS A 144 15.19 -5.34 -10.06
CA LYS A 144 16.36 -4.48 -9.82
C LYS A 144 16.48 -3.97 -8.39
N HIS A 145 15.45 -4.12 -7.55
CA HIS A 145 15.50 -3.66 -6.17
C HIS A 145 16.46 -4.52 -5.33
N SER A 146 17.55 -3.91 -4.86
CA SER A 146 18.59 -4.58 -4.06
C SER A 146 18.12 -4.95 -2.65
N ASN A 147 17.06 -4.31 -2.13
CA ASN A 147 16.54 -4.49 -0.78
C ASN A 147 15.09 -5.01 -0.80
N SER A 148 14.80 -6.02 -1.62
CA SER A 148 13.44 -6.59 -1.71
C SER A 148 13.03 -7.33 -0.43
N LEU A 149 12.03 -6.80 0.27
CA LEU A 149 11.43 -7.43 1.45
C LEU A 149 10.82 -8.80 1.13
N LEU A 150 10.28 -8.99 -0.09
CA LEU A 150 9.79 -10.27 -0.56
C LEU A 150 10.86 -11.37 -0.56
N LEU A 151 12.07 -11.04 -1.01
CA LEU A 151 13.17 -12.01 -1.09
C LEU A 151 13.66 -12.40 0.29
N GLU A 152 13.92 -11.40 1.13
CA GLU A 152 14.49 -11.63 2.46
C GLU A 152 13.54 -12.46 3.33
N ARG A 153 12.24 -12.19 3.27
CA ARG A 153 11.22 -12.86 4.09
C ARG A 153 10.61 -14.08 3.40
N LYS A 154 11.13 -14.51 2.24
CA LYS A 154 10.62 -15.63 1.42
C LYS A 154 9.11 -15.53 1.15
N LEU A 155 8.63 -14.31 0.93
CA LEU A 155 7.22 -14.02 0.68
C LEU A 155 6.87 -13.99 -0.81
N TRP A 156 7.83 -14.29 -1.69
CA TRP A 156 7.64 -14.36 -3.14
C TRP A 156 7.07 -15.72 -3.56
N GLY A 157 6.23 -15.72 -4.59
CA GLY A 157 5.58 -16.92 -5.12
C GLY A 157 6.12 -17.33 -6.49
N ARG A 158 6.19 -16.38 -7.43
CA ARG A 158 6.61 -16.65 -8.82
C ARG A 158 7.48 -15.53 -9.37
N LYS A 159 8.20 -15.84 -10.45
CA LYS A 159 9.05 -14.91 -11.20
C LYS A 159 8.73 -15.04 -12.69
N GLU A 160 8.31 -13.94 -13.31
CA GLU A 160 7.93 -13.89 -14.74
C GLU A 160 8.37 -12.55 -15.34
N ASN A 161 8.93 -12.58 -16.55
CA ASN A 161 9.26 -11.38 -17.34
C ASN A 161 10.11 -10.30 -16.61
N GLY A 162 11.06 -10.71 -15.77
CA GLY A 162 11.88 -9.77 -15.01
C GLY A 162 11.16 -9.09 -13.84
N LYS A 163 9.96 -9.57 -13.49
CA LYS A 163 9.17 -9.14 -12.34
C LYS A 163 9.05 -10.26 -11.32
N ARG A 164 9.06 -9.89 -10.04
CA ARG A 164 8.84 -10.78 -8.90
C ARG A 164 7.44 -10.58 -8.36
N TYR A 165 6.72 -11.68 -8.15
CA TYR A 165 5.36 -11.67 -7.61
C TYR A 165 5.37 -12.19 -6.18
N SER A 166 4.62 -11.54 -5.30
CA SER A 166 4.36 -12.07 -3.97
C SER A 166 3.56 -13.39 -4.03
N SER A 167 3.61 -14.18 -2.96
CA SER A 167 2.53 -15.11 -2.67
C SER A 167 1.24 -14.30 -2.44
N SER A 168 0.06 -14.91 -2.60
CA SER A 168 -1.19 -14.25 -2.25
C SER A 168 -1.20 -13.86 -0.77
N PHE A 169 -1.45 -12.58 -0.50
CA PHE A 169 -1.55 -12.03 0.84
C PHE A 169 -3.00 -11.75 1.20
N SER A 170 -3.41 -12.09 2.42
CA SER A 170 -4.64 -11.50 2.97
C SER A 170 -4.50 -9.99 3.08
N LEU A 171 -5.61 -9.27 3.11
CA LEU A 171 -5.63 -7.81 3.28
C LEU A 171 -4.79 -7.36 4.49
N ALA A 172 -4.96 -8.00 5.66
CA ALA A 172 -4.15 -7.73 6.85
C ALA A 172 -2.64 -7.88 6.62
N LYS A 173 -2.23 -8.96 5.96
CA LYS A 173 -0.81 -9.21 5.66
C LYS A 173 -0.28 -8.20 4.65
N ALA A 174 -1.06 -7.86 3.63
CA ALA A 174 -0.69 -6.87 2.62
C ALA A 174 -0.52 -5.48 3.25
N PHE A 175 -1.42 -5.07 4.15
CA PHE A 175 -1.30 -3.83 4.90
C PHE A 175 -0.02 -3.81 5.72
N PHE A 176 0.22 -4.84 6.55
CA PHE A 176 1.39 -4.88 7.42
C PHE A 176 2.71 -4.88 6.64
N VAL A 177 2.87 -5.79 5.67
CA VAL A 177 4.12 -5.92 4.90
C VAL A 177 4.29 -4.71 3.98
N GLY A 178 3.21 -4.22 3.37
CA GLY A 178 3.27 -3.07 2.47
C GLY A 178 3.50 -1.73 3.18
N SER A 179 3.09 -1.58 4.44
CA SER A 179 3.47 -0.43 5.28
C SER A 179 4.98 -0.39 5.58
N LEU A 180 5.65 -1.55 5.61
CA LEU A 180 7.09 -1.65 5.87
C LEU A 180 7.96 -1.47 4.62
N THR A 181 7.36 -1.54 3.44
CA THR A 181 8.04 -1.39 2.15
C THR A 181 7.92 0.05 1.65
N ASP A 182 8.99 0.59 1.06
CA ASP A 182 8.86 1.85 0.33
C ASP A 182 7.89 1.63 -0.84
N ILE A 183 6.84 2.45 -0.91
CA ILE A 183 5.82 2.37 -1.94
C ILE A 183 6.39 2.37 -3.37
N ARG A 184 7.57 2.97 -3.58
CA ARG A 184 8.27 3.01 -4.87
C ARG A 184 8.80 1.64 -5.32
N GLU A 185 8.96 0.70 -4.39
CA GLU A 185 9.37 -0.67 -4.71
C GLU A 185 8.18 -1.53 -5.17
N ILE A 186 6.96 -1.10 -4.87
CA ILE A 186 5.73 -1.76 -5.29
C ILE A 186 5.33 -1.21 -6.66
N ASP A 187 5.72 -1.90 -7.74
CA ASP A 187 5.40 -1.50 -9.12
C ASP A 187 3.89 -1.58 -9.39
N GLU A 188 3.27 -2.72 -9.04
CA GLU A 188 1.85 -2.97 -9.24
C GLU A 188 1.32 -3.91 -8.15
N TYR A 189 0.03 -3.86 -7.86
CA TYR A 189 -0.65 -4.91 -7.10
C TYR A 189 -2.01 -5.25 -7.70
N GLU A 190 -2.44 -6.49 -7.49
CA GLU A 190 -3.63 -7.06 -8.08
C GLU A 190 -4.51 -7.66 -6.98
N LEU A 191 -5.80 -7.34 -7.02
CA LEU A 191 -6.79 -8.00 -6.18
C LEU A 191 -7.19 -9.32 -6.85
N VAL A 192 -6.87 -10.43 -6.19
CA VAL A 192 -7.13 -11.78 -6.65
C VAL A 192 -8.19 -12.39 -5.75
N PHE A 193 -9.17 -13.02 -6.38
CA PHE A 193 -10.15 -13.80 -5.67
C PHE A 193 -9.93 -15.29 -5.91
N GLY A 194 -9.94 -16.07 -4.85
CA GLY A 194 -10.17 -17.51 -4.97
C GLY A 194 -11.66 -17.73 -5.16
N SER A 195 -12.10 -18.16 -6.34
CA SER A 195 -13.48 -18.63 -6.55
C SER A 195 -13.51 -20.15 -6.50
N SER A 196 -14.30 -20.69 -5.57
CA SER A 196 -14.57 -22.12 -5.45
C SER A 196 -15.95 -22.52 -5.98
N SER A 197 -16.81 -21.54 -6.25
CA SER A 197 -18.17 -21.73 -6.78
C SER A 197 -18.61 -20.59 -7.71
N ASP A 198 -19.60 -20.87 -8.57
CA ASP A 198 -20.23 -19.87 -9.45
C ASP A 198 -20.91 -18.75 -8.64
N LEU A 199 -21.40 -19.06 -7.44
CA LEU A 199 -21.99 -18.09 -6.53
C LEU A 199 -20.93 -17.09 -6.01
N GLU A 200 -19.78 -17.58 -5.56
CA GLU A 200 -18.65 -16.71 -5.19
C GLU A 200 -18.19 -15.88 -6.40
N ALA A 201 -18.15 -16.52 -7.58
CA ALA A 201 -18.11 -15.93 -8.91
C ALA A 201 -18.91 -14.61 -9.04
N ALA A 202 -20.22 -14.77 -8.88
CA ALA A 202 -21.21 -13.73 -9.04
C ALA A 202 -21.12 -12.65 -7.96
N ILE A 203 -20.88 -13.04 -6.70
CA ILE A 203 -20.68 -12.10 -5.57
C ILE A 203 -19.47 -11.21 -5.84
N GLN A 204 -18.34 -11.80 -6.21
CA GLN A 204 -17.10 -11.08 -6.52
C GLN A 204 -17.28 -10.09 -7.67
N LYS A 205 -17.98 -10.52 -8.74
CA LYS A 205 -18.32 -9.67 -9.88
C LYS A 205 -19.20 -8.49 -9.47
N PHE A 206 -20.22 -8.72 -8.64
CA PHE A 206 -21.07 -7.67 -8.10
C PHE A 206 -20.27 -6.64 -7.29
N LEU A 207 -19.45 -7.11 -6.33
CA LEU A 207 -18.67 -6.25 -5.45
C LEU A 207 -17.75 -5.32 -6.25
N TYR A 208 -17.06 -5.85 -7.27
CA TYR A 208 -16.22 -5.04 -8.14
C TYR A 208 -17.00 -4.07 -9.00
N LYS A 209 -18.08 -4.52 -9.65
CA LYS A 209 -18.91 -3.64 -10.48
C LYS A 209 -19.49 -2.50 -9.66
N ARG A 210 -19.93 -2.77 -8.43
CA ARG A 210 -20.45 -1.76 -7.50
C ARG A 210 -19.37 -0.75 -7.10
N ALA A 211 -18.21 -1.25 -6.65
CA ALA A 211 -17.08 -0.42 -6.27
C ALA A 211 -16.65 0.49 -7.45
N ASP A 212 -16.57 -0.07 -8.65
CA ASP A 212 -16.16 0.65 -9.84
C ASP A 212 -17.22 1.64 -10.34
N SER A 213 -18.50 1.27 -10.31
CA SER A 213 -19.64 2.14 -10.66
C SER A 213 -19.69 3.38 -9.77
N LYS A 214 -19.59 3.20 -8.45
CA LYS A 214 -19.77 4.28 -7.47
C LYS A 214 -18.50 5.09 -7.19
N TYR A 215 -17.34 4.45 -7.22
CA TYR A 215 -16.05 5.03 -6.80
C TYR A 215 -15.00 5.04 -7.93
N PHE A 216 -15.41 5.00 -9.21
CA PHE A 216 -14.51 5.02 -10.37
C PHE A 216 -13.37 6.05 -10.26
N SER A 217 -13.71 7.33 -10.06
CA SER A 217 -12.71 8.41 -9.99
C SER A 217 -11.74 8.22 -8.82
N LEU A 218 -12.22 7.70 -7.69
CA LEU A 218 -11.39 7.40 -6.52
C LEU A 218 -10.44 6.22 -6.80
N LEU A 219 -10.94 5.12 -7.35
CA LEU A 219 -10.10 3.97 -7.72
C LEU A 219 -9.06 4.35 -8.78
N SER A 220 -9.44 5.20 -9.75
CA SER A 220 -8.52 5.76 -10.74
C SER A 220 -7.44 6.64 -10.08
N ALA A 221 -7.81 7.44 -9.08
CA ALA A 221 -6.86 8.24 -8.29
C ALA A 221 -5.90 7.38 -7.46
N LEU A 222 -6.36 6.22 -6.95
CA LEU A 222 -5.51 5.19 -6.33
C LEU A 222 -4.65 4.43 -7.35
N GLY A 223 -4.80 4.70 -8.64
CA GLY A 223 -3.99 4.12 -9.71
C GLY A 223 -4.53 2.84 -10.31
N LYS A 224 -5.83 2.58 -10.23
CA LYS A 224 -6.48 1.50 -10.99
C LYS A 224 -6.15 1.63 -12.47
N SER A 225 -5.64 0.55 -13.05
CA SER A 225 -5.43 0.42 -14.50
C SER A 225 -6.69 -0.08 -15.19
N GLY A 226 -6.98 0.43 -16.38
CA GLY A 226 -8.26 0.26 -17.08
C GLY A 226 -8.55 -1.14 -17.65
N SER A 227 -7.98 -2.21 -17.09
CA SER A 227 -8.30 -3.56 -17.55
C SER A 227 -9.70 -3.98 -17.10
N GLU A 228 -10.57 -4.31 -18.06
CA GLU A 228 -11.96 -4.73 -17.82
C GLU A 228 -12.09 -6.00 -16.97
N ASN A 229 -11.05 -6.82 -16.89
CA ASN A 229 -11.06 -8.13 -16.20
C ASN A 229 -10.10 -8.22 -15.01
N GLY A 230 -9.39 -7.13 -14.66
CA GLY A 230 -8.35 -7.15 -13.63
C GLY A 230 -8.40 -5.93 -12.73
N SER A 231 -8.48 -6.16 -11.42
CA SER A 231 -8.33 -5.15 -10.38
C SER A 231 -6.85 -4.89 -10.12
N VAL A 232 -6.15 -4.42 -11.15
CA VAL A 232 -4.72 -4.11 -11.11
C VAL A 232 -4.52 -2.63 -10.83
N PHE A 233 -3.72 -2.32 -9.81
CA PHE A 233 -3.43 -0.99 -9.32
C PHE A 233 -1.94 -0.70 -9.42
N LYS A 234 -1.62 0.54 -9.81
CA LYS A 234 -0.29 1.12 -9.75
C LYS A 234 -0.27 2.13 -8.61
N PRO A 235 0.29 1.78 -7.44
CA PRO A 235 0.19 2.62 -6.26
C PRO A 235 0.79 3.99 -6.53
N LYS A 236 0.11 5.03 -6.05
CA LYS A 236 0.59 6.41 -6.23
C LYS A 236 1.52 6.79 -5.09
N ILE A 237 2.68 7.35 -5.42
CA ILE A 237 3.67 7.82 -4.45
C ILE A 237 3.22 9.00 -3.56
N TYR A 238 2.00 9.50 -3.76
CA TYR A 238 1.42 10.61 -2.99
C TYR A 238 0.98 10.23 -1.57
N PHE A 239 0.67 8.96 -1.34
CA PHE A 239 0.18 8.46 -0.07
C PHE A 239 0.95 7.20 0.32
N SER A 240 1.03 6.90 1.61
CA SER A 240 1.55 5.61 2.07
C SER A 240 0.71 4.45 1.50
N PHE A 241 1.34 3.29 1.33
CA PHE A 241 0.65 2.11 0.83
C PHE A 241 -0.48 1.67 1.77
N GLY A 242 -0.24 1.74 3.09
CA GLY A 242 -1.25 1.44 4.11
C GLY A 242 -2.49 2.33 4.00
N LEU A 243 -2.33 3.64 3.76
CA LEU A 243 -3.46 4.55 3.57
C LEU A 243 -4.24 4.26 2.28
N GLN A 244 -3.55 3.93 1.18
CA GLN A 244 -4.21 3.53 -0.07
C GLN A 244 -5.02 2.24 0.11
N LEU A 245 -4.47 1.25 0.83
CA LEU A 245 -5.20 0.03 1.17
C LEU A 245 -6.37 0.28 2.11
N LEU A 246 -6.26 1.22 3.05
CA LEU A 246 -7.38 1.62 3.90
C LEU A 246 -8.54 2.18 3.07
N ILE A 247 -8.26 3.13 2.18
CA ILE A 247 -9.28 3.73 1.30
C ILE A 247 -9.92 2.63 0.44
N LEU A 248 -9.11 1.76 -0.17
CA LEU A 248 -9.61 0.64 -0.97
C LEU A 248 -10.48 -0.31 -0.15
N SER A 249 -10.08 -0.62 1.08
CA SER A 249 -10.85 -1.49 1.98
C SER A 249 -12.17 -0.86 2.38
N CYS A 250 -12.22 0.47 2.59
CA CYS A 250 -13.48 1.18 2.83
C CYS A 250 -14.42 1.11 1.61
N VAL A 251 -13.89 1.23 0.39
CA VAL A 251 -14.69 1.08 -0.84
C VAL A 251 -15.25 -0.34 -0.94
N LEU A 252 -14.44 -1.36 -0.67
CA LEU A 252 -14.90 -2.76 -0.69
C LEU A 252 -15.93 -3.02 0.41
N ALA A 253 -15.70 -2.55 1.64
CA ALA A 253 -16.65 -2.66 2.74
C ALA A 253 -18.01 -2.05 2.39
N GLU A 254 -18.03 -0.95 1.63
CA GLU A 254 -19.29 -0.39 1.14
C GLU A 254 -20.03 -1.26 0.15
N ALA A 255 -19.32 -1.88 -0.78
CA ALA A 255 -19.92 -2.82 -1.71
C ALA A 255 -20.48 -4.06 -0.98
N TYR A 256 -19.79 -4.54 0.06
CA TYR A 256 -20.26 -5.62 0.92
C TYR A 256 -21.53 -5.26 1.67
N ASP A 257 -21.54 -4.12 2.35
CA ASP A 257 -22.70 -3.65 3.11
C ASP A 257 -23.92 -3.44 2.21
N GLU A 258 -23.72 -2.89 1.01
CA GLU A 258 -24.78 -2.74 0.01
C GLU A 258 -25.33 -4.10 -0.43
N LEU A 259 -24.46 -5.08 -0.72
CA LEU A 259 -24.90 -6.41 -1.13
C LEU A 259 -25.76 -7.07 -0.07
N VAL A 260 -25.28 -7.05 1.19
CA VAL A 260 -26.02 -7.60 2.34
C VAL A 260 -27.36 -6.88 2.49
N SER A 261 -27.38 -5.55 2.40
CA SER A 261 -28.59 -4.74 2.55
C SER A 261 -29.63 -5.08 1.48
N ARG A 262 -29.24 -5.14 0.19
CA ARG A 262 -30.13 -5.53 -0.91
C ARG A 262 -30.71 -6.92 -0.71
N TRP A 263 -29.90 -7.86 -0.21
CA TRP A 263 -30.38 -9.21 0.07
C TRP A 263 -31.43 -9.27 1.17
N ILE A 264 -31.23 -8.50 2.23
CA ILE A 264 -32.15 -8.44 3.37
C ILE A 264 -33.47 -7.75 2.98
N GLU A 265 -33.40 -6.73 2.12
CA GLU A 265 -34.55 -5.95 1.65
C GLU A 265 -35.39 -6.69 0.62
N GLU A 266 -34.78 -7.22 -0.45
CA GLU A 266 -35.51 -7.88 -1.54
C GLU A 266 -35.88 -9.33 -1.22
N ARG A 267 -35.13 -10.00 -0.33
CA ARG A 267 -35.31 -11.41 0.08
C ARG A 267 -35.54 -12.36 -1.10
N PRO A 268 -34.63 -12.40 -2.09
CA PRO A 268 -34.77 -13.31 -3.22
C PRO A 268 -34.73 -14.77 -2.78
N VAL A 269 -35.35 -15.65 -3.58
CA VAL A 269 -35.28 -17.10 -3.36
C VAL A 269 -33.86 -17.57 -3.66
N LEU A 270 -33.27 -18.37 -2.76
CA LEU A 270 -31.87 -18.82 -2.87
C LEU A 270 -31.54 -19.55 -4.18
N LYS A 271 -32.54 -20.18 -4.81
CA LYS A 271 -32.36 -20.88 -6.09
C LYS A 271 -32.07 -19.91 -7.25
N ASP A 272 -32.53 -18.67 -7.14
CA ASP A 272 -32.40 -17.64 -8.16
C ASP A 272 -31.28 -16.64 -7.78
N ALA A 273 -30.43 -17.02 -6.82
CA ALA A 273 -29.43 -16.13 -6.25
C ALA A 273 -28.44 -15.61 -7.30
N ILE A 274 -27.99 -16.49 -8.21
CA ILE A 274 -27.06 -16.12 -9.27
C ILE A 274 -27.72 -15.14 -10.23
N ASP A 275 -28.91 -15.46 -10.74
CA ASP A 275 -29.66 -14.61 -11.67
C ASP A 275 -29.92 -13.21 -11.06
N LYS A 276 -30.21 -13.15 -9.75
CA LYS A 276 -30.40 -11.88 -9.04
C LYS A 276 -29.11 -11.09 -8.89
N LEU A 277 -28.00 -11.74 -8.57
CA LEU A 277 -26.69 -11.10 -8.53
C LEU A 277 -26.29 -10.55 -9.90
N GLU A 278 -26.58 -11.29 -10.97
CA GLU A 278 -26.35 -10.83 -12.35
C GLU A 278 -27.24 -9.63 -12.70
N GLU A 279 -28.54 -9.70 -12.40
CA GLU A 279 -29.47 -8.58 -12.60
C GLU A 279 -29.01 -7.31 -11.89
N TRP A 280 -28.60 -7.41 -10.62
CA TRP A 280 -28.09 -6.26 -9.88
C TRP A 280 -26.75 -5.76 -10.42
N THR A 281 -25.88 -6.67 -10.87
CA THR A 281 -24.59 -6.33 -11.47
C THR A 281 -24.76 -5.57 -12.78
N GLU A 282 -25.78 -5.91 -13.59
CA GLU A 282 -26.08 -5.23 -14.86
C GLU A 282 -26.66 -3.83 -14.66
N LYS A 283 -27.36 -3.59 -13.55
CA LYS A 283 -27.90 -2.27 -13.19
C LYS A 283 -26.81 -1.27 -12.75
N GLU A 284 -25.63 -1.75 -12.37
CA GLU A 284 -24.51 -0.88 -12.03
C GLU A 284 -23.93 -0.24 -13.30
N PHE A 285 -24.07 1.08 -13.43
CA PHE A 285 -23.63 1.84 -14.60
C PHE A 285 -22.48 2.79 -14.24
N HIS A 286 -21.46 2.84 -15.09
CA HIS A 286 -20.32 3.73 -14.91
C HIS A 286 -20.68 5.17 -15.32
N PRO A 287 -20.79 6.13 -14.39
CA PRO A 287 -20.82 7.52 -14.79
C PRO A 287 -19.45 7.89 -15.39
N LYS A 288 -19.47 8.57 -16.55
CA LYS A 288 -18.27 9.23 -17.09
C LYS A 288 -17.94 10.41 -16.19
N THR A 289 -17.10 10.19 -15.19
CA THR A 289 -16.58 11.25 -14.33
C THR A 289 -15.11 11.44 -14.61
N ASP A 290 -14.66 12.69 -14.57
CA ASP A 290 -13.26 13.03 -14.77
C ASP A 290 -12.40 12.34 -13.69
N ALA A 291 -11.28 11.78 -14.14
CA ALA A 291 -10.31 11.12 -13.29
C ALA A 291 -9.27 12.14 -12.81
N GLY A 292 -9.12 12.28 -11.49
CA GLY A 292 -8.17 13.21 -10.89
C GLY A 292 -7.92 12.91 -9.42
N MET A 293 -6.77 13.37 -8.91
CA MET A 293 -6.40 13.19 -7.50
C MET A 293 -7.39 13.87 -6.53
N ASP A 294 -8.08 14.91 -7.00
CA ASP A 294 -9.08 15.64 -6.22
C ASP A 294 -10.25 14.75 -5.77
N ALA A 295 -10.50 13.64 -6.50
CA ALA A 295 -11.53 12.67 -6.15
C ALA A 295 -11.33 12.06 -4.74
N ILE A 296 -10.08 12.01 -4.25
CA ILE A 296 -9.75 11.49 -2.90
C ILE A 296 -10.23 12.45 -1.81
N PHE A 297 -10.31 13.74 -2.09
CA PHE A 297 -10.69 14.79 -1.14
C PHE A 297 -12.17 15.18 -1.22
N GLU A 298 -12.96 14.53 -2.08
CA GLU A 298 -14.39 14.78 -2.15
C GLU A 298 -15.10 14.38 -0.86
N GLU A 299 -16.11 15.17 -0.44
CA GLU A 299 -16.87 14.90 0.79
C GLU A 299 -17.50 13.50 0.81
N LYS A 300 -17.86 12.95 -0.36
CA LYS A 300 -18.36 11.56 -0.48
C LYS A 300 -17.35 10.52 -0.01
N VAL A 301 -16.05 10.77 -0.24
CA VAL A 301 -14.95 9.89 0.17
C VAL A 301 -14.64 10.11 1.64
N ILE A 302 -14.68 11.36 2.11
CA ILE A 302 -14.54 11.68 3.54
C ILE A 302 -15.63 10.97 4.36
N HIS A 303 -16.90 11.06 3.94
CA HIS A 303 -18.00 10.35 4.58
C HIS A 303 -17.85 8.82 4.51
N LEU A 304 -17.31 8.28 3.42
CA LEU A 304 -17.00 6.85 3.32
C LEU A 304 -15.99 6.45 4.40
N LEU A 305 -14.88 7.18 4.50
CA LEU A 305 -13.82 6.92 5.48
C LEU A 305 -14.34 7.02 6.91
N ASP A 306 -15.08 8.08 7.23
CA ASP A 306 -15.69 8.29 8.55
C ASP A 306 -16.69 7.17 8.89
N LYS A 307 -17.56 6.78 7.95
CA LYS A 307 -18.54 5.69 8.13
C LYS A 307 -17.87 4.37 8.46
N TYR A 308 -16.85 3.98 7.69
CA TYR A 308 -16.26 2.64 7.83
C TYR A 308 -15.21 2.56 8.93
N SER A 309 -14.54 3.66 9.26
CA SER A 309 -13.63 3.72 10.41
C SER A 309 -14.33 3.88 11.77
N ASP A 310 -15.66 4.13 11.78
CA ASP A 310 -16.44 4.49 12.98
C ASP A 310 -15.92 5.75 13.67
N ARG A 311 -15.55 6.76 12.86
CA ARG A 311 -14.98 8.02 13.35
C ARG A 311 -15.76 9.21 12.82
N THR A 312 -15.83 10.24 13.66
CA THR A 312 -16.48 11.53 13.33
C THR A 312 -15.54 12.72 13.53
N ASP A 313 -14.30 12.46 13.95
CA ASP A 313 -13.29 13.46 14.28
C ASP A 313 -12.46 13.94 13.07
N ARG A 314 -12.81 13.46 11.87
CA ARG A 314 -12.13 13.76 10.60
C ARG A 314 -10.62 13.48 10.64
N PHE A 315 -10.18 12.55 11.48
CA PHE A 315 -8.77 12.20 11.60
C PHE A 315 -8.17 11.71 10.27
N LEU A 316 -8.89 10.84 9.55
CA LEU A 316 -8.41 10.30 8.28
C LEU A 316 -8.26 11.39 7.21
N LEU A 317 -9.12 12.41 7.23
CA LEU A 317 -8.98 13.59 6.36
C LEU A 317 -7.68 14.36 6.69
N LYS A 318 -7.45 14.67 7.97
CA LYS A 318 -6.21 15.37 8.38
C LYS A 318 -4.98 14.58 7.95
N ARG A 319 -5.00 13.25 8.14
CA ARG A 319 -3.90 12.38 7.73
C ARG A 319 -3.69 12.37 6.22
N LEU A 320 -4.75 12.36 5.42
CA LEU A 320 -4.67 12.48 3.96
C LEU A 320 -4.01 13.80 3.54
N GLU A 321 -4.43 14.90 4.13
CA GLU A 321 -3.85 16.23 3.85
C GLU A 321 -2.37 16.30 4.23
N GLU A 322 -2.00 15.76 5.39
CA GLU A 322 -0.61 15.69 5.87
C GLU A 322 0.28 14.84 4.95
N GLU A 323 -0.11 13.61 4.62
CA GLU A 323 0.67 12.74 3.75
C GLU A 323 0.81 13.33 2.34
N TYR A 324 -0.26 13.94 1.82
CA TYR A 324 -0.23 14.60 0.52
C TYR A 324 0.73 15.79 0.50
N GLN A 325 0.69 16.66 1.52
CA GLN A 325 1.60 17.81 1.62
C GLN A 325 3.06 17.38 1.78
N ASN A 326 3.33 16.34 2.58
CA ASN A 326 4.67 15.82 2.77
C ASN A 326 5.20 15.18 1.47
N SER A 327 4.41 14.34 0.81
CA SER A 327 4.80 13.75 -0.47
C SER A 327 5.04 14.81 -1.55
N GLN A 328 4.24 15.89 -1.60
CA GLN A 328 4.50 16.99 -2.52
C GLN A 328 5.86 17.66 -2.28
N LYS A 329 6.23 17.89 -1.00
CA LYS A 329 7.54 18.43 -0.65
C LYS A 329 8.66 17.47 -1.05
N ASP A 330 8.54 16.20 -0.71
CA ASP A 330 9.55 15.18 -1.02
C ASP A 330 9.73 14.97 -2.52
N LEU A 331 8.63 14.98 -3.28
CA LEU A 331 8.66 14.91 -4.73
C LEU A 331 9.34 16.13 -5.33
N SER A 332 9.01 17.32 -4.85
CA SER A 332 9.65 18.56 -5.31
C SER A 332 11.17 18.52 -5.08
N LEU A 333 11.60 18.06 -3.91
CA LEU A 333 13.01 17.93 -3.54
C LEU A 333 13.70 16.84 -4.38
N HIS A 334 13.05 15.70 -4.58
CA HIS A 334 13.55 14.63 -5.44
C HIS A 334 13.73 15.11 -6.88
N PHE A 335 12.75 15.81 -7.45
CA PHE A 335 12.86 16.36 -8.81
C PHE A 335 13.98 17.40 -8.91
N GLN A 336 14.17 18.26 -7.91
CA GLN A 336 15.30 19.19 -7.86
C GLN A 336 16.65 18.47 -7.83
N LEU A 337 16.80 17.48 -6.95
CA LEU A 337 18.03 16.69 -6.85
C LEU A 337 18.31 15.90 -8.13
N ARG A 338 17.29 15.28 -8.72
CA ARG A 338 17.41 14.52 -9.97
C ARG A 338 17.78 15.43 -11.14
N LYS A 339 17.17 16.61 -11.23
CA LYS A 339 17.52 17.61 -12.25
C LYS A 339 18.96 18.06 -12.10
N LYS A 340 19.40 18.34 -10.87
CA LYS A 340 20.79 18.69 -10.56
C LYS A 340 21.77 17.58 -10.96
N GLU A 341 21.46 16.33 -10.63
CA GLU A 341 22.27 15.17 -11.02
C GLU A 341 22.40 15.04 -12.54
N ILE A 342 21.28 15.20 -13.28
CA ILE A 342 21.29 15.14 -14.74
C ILE A 342 22.14 16.27 -15.33
N GLU A 343 21.98 17.50 -14.84
CA GLU A 343 22.64 18.70 -15.37
C GLU A 343 24.13 18.77 -15.02
N GLU A 344 24.50 18.43 -13.79
CA GLU A 344 25.87 18.63 -13.27
C GLU A 344 26.77 17.40 -13.43
N LYS A 345 26.19 16.20 -13.56
CA LYS A 345 26.96 14.94 -13.60
C LYS A 345 26.71 14.14 -14.87
N LEU A 346 25.47 13.70 -15.10
CA LEU A 346 25.19 12.71 -16.13
C LEU A 346 25.35 13.25 -17.56
N ILE A 347 24.83 14.45 -17.84
CA ILE A 347 25.00 15.09 -19.15
C ILE A 347 26.47 15.43 -19.42
N PRO A 348 27.21 16.10 -18.51
CA PRO A 348 28.65 16.34 -18.71
C PRO A 348 29.46 15.07 -18.95
N ASP A 349 29.24 14.02 -18.16
CA ASP A 349 29.93 12.73 -18.32
C ASP A 349 29.64 12.10 -19.69
N LEU A 350 28.37 12.10 -20.14
CA LEU A 350 28.00 11.56 -21.44
C LEU A 350 28.51 12.40 -22.60
N LEU A 351 28.51 13.74 -22.48
CA LEU A 351 29.11 14.61 -23.48
C LEU A 351 30.61 14.35 -23.62
N SER A 352 31.32 14.17 -22.49
CA SER A 352 32.73 13.77 -22.50
C SER A 352 32.96 12.42 -23.19
N GLN A 353 32.07 11.44 -22.97
CA GLN A 353 32.12 10.14 -23.65
C GLN A 353 31.85 10.24 -25.14
N VAL A 354 30.87 11.07 -25.56
CA VAL A 354 30.56 11.32 -26.98
C VAL A 354 31.71 12.06 -27.67
N GLU A 355 32.30 13.06 -27.02
CA GLU A 355 33.49 13.74 -27.53
C GLU A 355 34.68 12.80 -27.66
N SER A 356 34.90 11.92 -26.67
CA SER A 356 35.95 10.91 -26.74
C SER A 356 35.69 9.93 -27.88
N HIS A 357 34.44 9.47 -28.04
CA HIS A 357 34.03 8.59 -29.13
C HIS A 357 34.30 9.19 -30.52
N SER A 358 34.03 10.48 -30.72
CA SER A 358 34.26 11.17 -31.99
C SER A 358 35.73 11.42 -32.32
N LYS A 359 36.65 11.35 -31.36
CA LYS A 359 38.09 11.60 -31.55
C LYS A 359 38.88 10.37 -32.01
N PHE A 360 38.36 9.16 -31.82
CA PHE A 360 39.07 7.92 -32.16
C PHE A 360 38.43 7.21 -33.37
N SER A 361 39.26 6.79 -34.31
CA SER A 361 38.88 5.90 -35.42
C SER A 361 39.49 4.52 -35.20
N PHE A 362 38.67 3.48 -35.34
CA PHE A 362 39.08 2.09 -35.15
C PHE A 362 39.26 1.36 -36.50
N PRO A 363 40.06 0.27 -36.53
CA PRO A 363 40.21 -0.60 -37.70
C PRO A 363 38.86 -1.16 -38.20
N GLU A 364 38.78 -1.53 -39.48
CA GLU A 364 37.51 -1.92 -40.15
C GLU A 364 36.77 -3.06 -39.43
N GLU A 365 37.49 -3.97 -38.78
CA GLU A 365 36.97 -5.11 -38.03
C GLU A 365 36.14 -4.70 -36.79
N LEU A 366 36.45 -3.55 -36.18
CA LEU A 366 35.78 -3.03 -34.96
C LEU A 366 34.88 -1.82 -35.25
N LYS A 367 34.81 -1.39 -36.51
CA LYS A 367 34.12 -0.16 -36.91
C LYS A 367 32.61 -0.22 -36.65
N THR A 368 32.00 -1.38 -36.89
CA THR A 368 30.56 -1.61 -36.64
C THR A 368 30.21 -1.55 -35.15
N GLU A 369 31.02 -2.17 -34.29
CA GLU A 369 30.85 -2.10 -32.84
C GLU A 369 31.06 -0.68 -32.31
N TRP A 370 32.06 0.03 -32.86
CA TRP A 370 32.32 1.42 -32.52
C TRP A 370 31.16 2.34 -32.91
N GLU A 371 30.61 2.20 -34.12
CA GLU A 371 29.43 2.97 -34.56
C GLU A 371 28.18 2.67 -33.71
N ASN A 372 27.97 1.41 -33.32
CA ASN A 372 26.88 1.01 -32.42
C ASN A 372 27.01 1.64 -31.03
N LEU A 373 28.24 1.74 -30.51
CA LEU A 373 28.52 2.43 -29.25
C LEU A 373 28.18 3.92 -29.35
N GLY A 374 28.56 4.58 -30.45
CA GLY A 374 28.21 5.98 -30.72
C GLY A 374 26.70 6.22 -30.75
N LYS A 375 25.94 5.37 -31.45
CA LYS A 375 24.47 5.43 -31.47
C LYS A 375 23.86 5.23 -30.08
N THR A 376 24.43 4.33 -29.28
CA THR A 376 23.98 4.07 -27.90
C THR A 376 24.22 5.29 -27.01
N LEU A 377 25.36 5.96 -27.13
CA LEU A 377 25.68 7.18 -26.38
C LEU A 377 24.75 8.34 -26.77
N GLN A 378 24.49 8.53 -28.07
CA GLN A 378 23.54 9.53 -28.56
C GLN A 378 22.12 9.27 -28.03
N TYR A 379 21.64 8.03 -28.12
CA TYR A 379 20.32 7.65 -27.59
C TYR A 379 20.21 7.89 -26.08
N ARG A 380 21.26 7.58 -25.31
CA ARG A 380 21.30 7.86 -23.86
C ARG A 380 21.25 9.36 -23.56
N LEU A 381 21.96 10.18 -24.33
CA LEU A 381 21.94 11.64 -24.19
C LEU A 381 20.55 12.21 -24.51
N GLU A 382 19.92 11.76 -25.60
CA GLU A 382 18.56 12.16 -25.97
C GLU A 382 17.56 11.82 -24.87
N ASN A 383 17.66 10.61 -24.30
CA ASN A 383 16.81 10.19 -23.19
C ASN A 383 16.99 11.08 -21.95
N LEU A 384 18.22 11.43 -21.58
CA LEU A 384 18.46 12.32 -20.43
C LEU A 384 17.97 13.76 -20.68
N LEU A 385 18.09 14.26 -21.91
CA LEU A 385 17.57 15.58 -22.28
C LEU A 385 16.04 15.60 -22.27
N LEU A 386 15.41 14.52 -22.71
CA LEU A 386 13.96 14.33 -22.60
C LEU A 386 13.52 14.23 -21.13
N GLU A 387 14.23 13.44 -20.31
CA GLU A 387 13.99 13.35 -18.87
C GLU A 387 14.08 14.72 -18.22
N ARG A 388 15.17 15.47 -18.48
CA ARG A 388 15.35 16.85 -17.99
C ARG A 388 14.19 17.77 -18.35
N LYS A 389 13.70 17.70 -19.60
CA LYS A 389 12.60 18.54 -20.07
C LYS A 389 11.26 18.18 -19.41
N ASN A 390 11.07 16.90 -19.10
CA ASN A 390 9.83 16.38 -18.52
C ASN A 390 9.79 16.49 -16.98
N LEU A 391 10.92 16.76 -16.33
CA LEU A 391 10.96 17.01 -14.88
C LEU A 391 10.21 18.32 -14.55
N PRO A 392 9.25 18.30 -13.59
CA PRO A 392 8.49 19.49 -13.23
C PRO A 392 9.40 20.62 -12.71
N ASN A 393 9.23 21.84 -13.23
CA ASN A 393 9.91 23.01 -12.68
C ASN A 393 9.16 23.52 -11.44
N PRO A 394 9.81 23.61 -10.26
CA PRO A 394 9.17 24.10 -9.04
C PRO A 394 8.75 25.58 -9.16
N GLU A 395 9.44 26.37 -9.98
CA GLU A 395 9.18 27.80 -10.16
C GLU A 395 7.89 28.12 -10.95
N GLN A 396 7.25 27.13 -11.58
CA GLN A 396 6.01 27.34 -12.34
C GLN A 396 4.72 27.07 -11.56
N LYS A 397 4.80 26.52 -10.34
CA LYS A 397 3.65 26.51 -9.44
C LYS A 397 3.67 27.80 -8.62
N GLY A 398 3.04 28.83 -9.17
CA GLY A 398 2.73 30.03 -8.41
C GLY A 398 2.05 29.63 -7.11
N ASN A 399 2.63 30.05 -5.97
CA ASN A 399 1.97 29.99 -4.67
C ASN A 399 0.58 30.60 -4.85
N GLY A 400 -0.49 29.79 -4.76
CA GLY A 400 -1.88 30.08 -5.16
C GLY A 400 -2.52 31.31 -4.49
N LYS A 401 -1.96 32.49 -4.78
CA LYS A 401 -2.34 33.79 -4.23
C LYS A 401 -2.69 34.79 -5.33
N THR A 402 -2.56 34.43 -6.62
CA THR A 402 -3.02 35.30 -7.71
C THR A 402 -4.33 34.78 -8.30
N PRO A 403 -5.28 35.67 -8.66
CA PRO A 403 -6.55 35.29 -9.29
C PRO A 403 -6.37 34.43 -10.55
N GLU A 404 -5.26 34.55 -11.28
CA GLU A 404 -4.98 33.69 -12.44
C GLU A 404 -4.71 32.22 -12.07
N SER A 405 -4.27 31.92 -10.84
CA SER A 405 -4.06 30.53 -10.39
C SER A 405 -5.37 29.76 -10.16
N TRP A 406 -6.48 30.47 -9.93
CA TRP A 406 -7.83 29.88 -9.93
C TRP A 406 -8.37 29.70 -11.35
N ASN A 407 -7.91 30.51 -12.32
CA ASN A 407 -8.31 30.34 -13.72
C ASN A 407 -7.70 29.08 -14.36
N ILE A 408 -6.60 28.53 -13.84
CA ILE A 408 -6.07 27.22 -14.27
C ILE A 408 -6.99 26.07 -13.80
N LEU A 409 -7.68 26.24 -12.66
CA LEU A 409 -8.69 25.28 -12.17
C LEU A 409 -10.05 25.42 -12.88
N ILE A 410 -10.33 26.56 -13.50
CA ILE A 410 -11.60 26.82 -14.21
C ILE A 410 -11.45 26.64 -15.74
N GLY A 411 -10.23 26.69 -16.27
CA GLY A 411 -9.92 26.68 -17.71
C GLY A 411 -9.91 25.32 -18.42
N HIS A 412 -10.17 24.20 -17.73
CA HIS A 412 -10.36 22.89 -18.38
C HIS A 412 -11.83 22.53 -18.67
N ARG A 413 -12.73 23.54 -18.69
CA ARG A 413 -13.98 23.43 -19.42
C ARG A 413 -13.79 24.03 -20.81
N SER A 414 -14.12 23.24 -21.83
CA SER A 414 -14.04 23.48 -23.29
C SER A 414 -12.63 23.47 -23.90
N ASP A 415 -12.23 22.32 -24.46
CA ASP A 415 -12.38 22.00 -25.90
C ASP A 415 -12.54 20.49 -26.11
#